data_AF-A0A3D3PV46-F1
#
_entry.id   AF-A0A3D3PV46-F1
#
_cell.length_a   1.000
_cell.length_b   1.000
_cell.length_c   1.000
_cell.angle_alpha   90.00
_cell.angle_beta   90.00
_cell.angle_gamma   90.00
#
_symmetry.space_group_name_H-M   'P 1'
#
loop_
_entity.id
_entity.type
_entity.pdbx_description
1 polymer ?
#
loop_
_entity_poly.entity_id
_entity_poly.type
_entity_poly.pdbx_seq_one_letter_code
_entity_poly.pdbx_strand_id
1 'polypeptide(L)'
;MRQLPKFILLAAALSAGIAHAAELTVVNFGGANSDAQKFAYVEPFEKATGDKLVVVEYNGEMAKVKAMVDAKRVSWDLVEV
;
A
#
# COMPACT_ATOMS: atom_id res chain seq x y z
N MET A 1 -8.35 -16.19 45.97
CA MET A 1 -8.33 -15.45 44.68
C MET A 1 -7.07 -14.60 44.64
N ARG A 2 -6.04 -15.03 43.90
CA ARG A 2 -4.74 -14.35 43.84
C ARG A 2 -4.84 -13.22 42.82
N GLN A 3 -4.78 -11.98 43.30
CA GLN A 3 -4.84 -10.76 42.46
C GLN A 3 -3.72 -10.84 41.42
N LEU A 4 -4.07 -10.93 40.14
CA LEU A 4 -3.12 -10.95 39.05
C LEU A 4 -2.41 -9.58 39.01
N PRO A 5 -1.07 -9.50 39.09
CA PRO A 5 -0.38 -8.23 39.19
C PRO A 5 -0.64 -7.39 37.94
N LYS A 6 -1.19 -6.18 38.13
CA LYS A 6 -1.60 -5.24 37.08
C LYS A 6 -0.49 -4.95 36.04
N PHE A 7 0.77 -5.16 36.42
CA PHE A 7 1.94 -5.04 35.54
C PHE A 7 1.97 -6.07 34.40
N ILE A 8 1.44 -7.28 34.59
CA ILE A 8 1.40 -8.31 33.53
C ILE A 8 0.36 -7.96 32.46
N LEU A 9 -0.75 -7.35 32.85
CA LEU A 9 -1.78 -6.86 31.92
C LEU A 9 -1.29 -5.70 31.04
N LEU A 10 -0.44 -4.81 31.58
CA LEU A 10 0.11 -3.69 30.84
C LEU A 10 1.17 -4.10 29.81
N ALA A 11 1.97 -5.12 30.11
CA ALA A 11 2.97 -5.66 29.19
C ALA A 11 2.35 -6.38 27.97
N ALA A 12 1.22 -7.08 28.16
CA ALA A 12 0.52 -7.74 27.06
C ALA A 12 -0.15 -6.77 26.07
N ALA A 13 -0.48 -5.55 26.50
CA ALA A 13 -1.03 -4.51 25.63
C ALA A 13 0.01 -3.91 24.67
N LEU A 14 1.30 -3.90 25.04
CA LEU A 14 2.38 -3.38 24.19
C LEU A 14 2.83 -4.37 23.10
N SER A 15 2.50 -5.65 23.24
CA SER A 15 2.82 -6.70 22.27
C SER A 15 1.79 -6.84 21.14
N ALA A 16 0.69 -6.09 21.19
CA ALA A 16 -0.18 -5.91 20.04
C ALA A 16 0.58 -5.04 19.03
N GLY A 17 1.27 -5.71 18.10
CA GLY A 17 2.12 -5.05 17.11
C GLY A 17 1.37 -3.92 16.41
N ILE A 18 2.06 -2.79 16.21
CA ILE A 18 1.57 -1.70 15.39
C ILE A 18 1.43 -2.27 13.97
N ALA A 19 0.20 -2.55 13.55
CA ALA A 19 -0.08 -2.91 12.17
C ALA A 19 0.19 -1.66 11.32
N HIS A 20 1.35 -1.62 10.65
CA HIS A 20 1.58 -0.67 9.58
C HIS A 20 0.81 -1.15 8.36
N ALA A 21 -0.22 -0.40 7.96
CA ALA A 21 -0.86 -0.62 6.67
C ALA A 21 0.21 -0.44 5.58
N ALA A 22 0.35 -1.44 4.70
CA ALA A 22 1.22 -1.33 3.54
C ALA A 22 0.56 -0.38 2.53
N GLU A 23 1.31 0.62 2.04
CA GLU A 23 0.83 1.50 0.98
C GLU A 23 0.77 0.73 -0.34
N LEU A 24 -0.33 0.90 -1.09
CA LEU A 24 -0.52 0.25 -2.38
C LEU A 24 0.11 1.08 -3.49
N THR A 25 0.99 0.47 -4.29
CA THR A 25 1.63 1.11 -5.44
C THR A 25 0.82 0.86 -6.71
N VAL A 26 0.26 1.94 -7.26
CA VAL A 26 -0.54 1.96 -8.49
C VAL A 26 0.22 2.63 -9.60
N VAL A 27 0.34 1.98 -10.75
CA VAL A 27 1.21 2.42 -11.84
C VAL A 27 0.40 2.78 -13.08
N ASN A 28 0.61 3.98 -13.62
CA ASN A 28 -0.10 4.52 -14.79
C ASN A 28 0.83 5.25 -15.77
N PHE A 29 0.29 5.79 -16.85
CA PHE A 29 1.08 6.50 -17.88
C PHE A 29 1.46 7.96 -17.58
N GLY A 30 1.10 8.50 -16.41
CA GLY A 30 1.43 9.88 -16.07
C GLY A 30 0.60 10.95 -16.78
N GLY A 31 0.97 12.21 -16.55
CA GLY A 31 0.35 13.38 -17.21
C GLY A 31 -1.17 13.45 -17.06
N ALA A 32 -1.87 13.83 -18.13
CA ALA A 32 -3.33 13.98 -18.13
C ALA A 32 -4.09 12.68 -17.79
N ASN A 33 -3.50 11.51 -18.07
CA ASN A 33 -4.06 10.23 -17.67
C ASN A 33 -4.00 10.06 -16.14
N SER A 34 -2.86 10.39 -15.53
CA SER A 34 -2.71 10.36 -14.08
C SER A 34 -3.65 11.36 -13.38
N ASP A 35 -3.81 12.56 -13.95
CA ASP A 35 -4.77 13.56 -13.43
C ASP A 35 -6.22 13.05 -13.48
N ALA A 36 -6.61 12.40 -14.59
CA ALA A 36 -7.94 11.82 -14.73
C ALA A 36 -8.17 10.67 -13.74
N GLN A 37 -7.21 9.77 -13.59
CA GLN A 37 -7.28 8.67 -12.64
C GLN A 37 -7.26 9.14 -11.19
N LYS A 38 -6.56 10.24 -10.89
CA LYS A 38 -6.55 10.83 -9.56
C LYS A 38 -7.96 11.20 -9.10
N PHE A 39 -8.70 11.91 -9.95
CA PHE A 39 -10.08 12.30 -9.69
C PHE A 39 -11.05 11.10 -9.73
N ALA A 40 -10.89 10.20 -10.70
CA ALA A 40 -11.84 9.11 -10.93
C ALA A 40 -11.70 7.94 -9.95
N TYR A 41 -10.47 7.64 -9.50
CA TYR A 41 -10.16 6.42 -8.76
C TYR A 41 -9.39 6.66 -7.46
N VAL A 42 -8.30 7.43 -7.50
CA VAL A 42 -7.39 7.59 -6.34
C VAL A 42 -8.10 8.29 -5.19
N GLU A 43 -8.59 9.52 -5.41
CA GLU A 43 -9.24 10.30 -4.35
C GLU A 43 -10.50 9.61 -3.79
N PRO A 44 -11.39 9.02 -4.62
CA PRO A 44 -12.50 8.23 -4.10
C PRO A 44 -12.07 7.02 -3.28
N PHE A 45 -11.04 6.28 -3.73
CA PHE A 45 -10.52 5.11 -3.01
C PHE A 45 -9.95 5.51 -1.65
N GLU A 46 -9.05 6.50 -1.60
CA GLU A 46 -8.45 6.94 -0.34
C GLU A 46 -9.51 7.49 0.62
N LYS A 47 -10.52 8.20 0.11
CA LYS A 47 -11.62 8.72 0.93
C LYS A 47 -12.50 7.60 1.49
N ALA A 48 -12.74 6.53 0.73
CA ALA A 48 -13.61 5.43 1.12
C ALA A 48 -12.93 4.46 2.10
N THR A 49 -11.62 4.25 1.97
CA THR A 49 -10.87 3.25 2.72
C THR A 49 -10.04 3.85 3.86
N GLY A 50 -9.59 5.09 3.71
CA GLY A 50 -8.56 5.69 4.56
C GLY A 50 -7.14 5.25 4.18
N ASP A 51 -6.98 4.32 3.24
CA ASP A 51 -5.68 3.85 2.76
C ASP A 51 -5.08 4.86 1.77
N LYS A 52 -3.74 4.92 1.73
CA LYS A 52 -2.99 5.78 0.82
C LYS A 52 -2.45 5.00 -0.36
N LEU A 53 -2.53 5.62 -1.54
CA LEU A 53 -1.97 5.08 -2.77
C LEU A 53 -0.67 5.79 -3.13
N VAL A 54 0.34 5.00 -3.49
CA VAL A 54 1.56 5.49 -4.12
C VAL A 54 1.37 5.40 -5.63
N VAL A 55 1.15 6.54 -6.28
CA VAL A 55 1.00 6.58 -7.74
C VAL A 55 2.36 6.73 -8.41
N VAL A 56 2.69 5.82 -9.31
CA VAL A 56 3.96 5.79 -10.05
C VAL A 56 3.71 5.87 -11.54
N GLU A 57 4.49 6.68 -12.24
CA GLU A 57 4.41 6.78 -13.69
C GLU A 57 5.33 5.76 -14.36
N TYR A 58 4.87 5.13 -15.43
CA TYR A 58 5.66 4.26 -16.30
C TYR A 58 5.25 4.42 -17.77
N ASN A 59 6.13 4.02 -18.68
CA ASN A 59 6.00 4.28 -20.12
C ASN A 59 5.54 3.05 -20.95
N GLY A 60 5.02 1.99 -20.32
CA GLY A 60 4.64 0.76 -21.04
C GLY A 60 5.77 -0.29 -21.16
N GLU A 61 6.96 -0.05 -20.60
CA GLU A 61 8.09 -0.98 -20.76
C GLU A 61 7.88 -2.33 -20.03
N MET A 62 7.46 -3.35 -20.78
CA MET A 62 7.26 -4.71 -20.23
C MET A 62 8.54 -5.34 -19.68
N ALA A 63 9.71 -4.87 -20.10
CA ALA A 63 11.00 -5.32 -19.59
C ALA A 63 11.13 -5.08 -18.07
N LYS A 64 10.61 -3.95 -17.56
CA LYS A 64 10.65 -3.63 -16.12
C LYS A 64 9.73 -4.54 -15.32
N VAL A 65 8.53 -4.81 -15.82
CA VAL A 65 7.60 -5.78 -15.21
C VAL A 65 8.24 -7.16 -15.16
N LYS A 66 8.80 -7.63 -16.28
CA LYS A 66 9.50 -8.92 -16.35
C LYS A 66 10.67 -8.99 -15.37
N ALA A 67 11.50 -7.95 -15.31
CA ALA A 67 12.64 -7.90 -14.41
C ALA A 67 12.24 -8.03 -12.93
N MET A 68 11.16 -7.36 -12.49
CA MET A 68 10.64 -7.48 -11.12
C MET A 68 10.15 -8.89 -10.80
N VAL A 69 9.42 -9.50 -11.72
CA VAL A 69 8.89 -10.86 -11.57
C VAL A 69 10.01 -11.90 -11.52
N ASP A 70 10.95 -11.84 -12.48
CA ASP A 70 12.10 -12.75 -12.54
C ASP A 70 12.97 -12.64 -11.27
N ALA A 71 13.17 -11.42 -10.76
CA ALA A 71 13.93 -11.16 -9.54
C ALA A 71 13.18 -11.57 -8.26
N LYS A 72 11.90 -11.98 -8.34
CA LYS A 72 11.00 -12.24 -7.21
C LYS A 72 10.93 -11.06 -6.22
N ARG A 73 11.00 -9.84 -6.75
CA ARG A 73 10.97 -8.58 -6.00
C ARG A 73 9.99 -7.64 -6.67
N VAL A 74 8.71 -7.97 -6.58
CA VAL A 74 7.62 -7.15 -7.12
C VAL A 74 7.28 -6.06 -6.11
N SER A 75 7.40 -4.81 -6.53
CA SER A 75 7.09 -3.63 -5.72
C SER A 75 5.89 -2.83 -6.25
N TRP A 76 5.24 -3.32 -7.32
CA TRP A 76 4.07 -2.70 -7.92
C TRP A 76 2.86 -3.61 -7.70
N ASP A 77 1.78 -3.05 -7.17
CA ASP A 77 0.58 -3.82 -6.80
C ASP A 77 -0.45 -3.84 -7.94
N LEU A 78 -0.55 -2.74 -8.69
CA LEU A 78 -1.45 -2.61 -9.84
C LEU A 78 -0.76 -1.84 -10.97
N VAL A 79 -0.90 -2.32 -12.21
CA VAL A 79 -0.34 -1.68 -13.40
C VAL A 79 -1.43 -1.54 -14.46
N GLU A 80 -1.65 -0.32 -14.94
CA GLU A 80 -2.42 -0.03 -16.16
C GLU A 80 -1.63 -0.49 -17.39
N VAL A 81 -2.25 -1.20 -18.34
CA VAL A 81 -1.61 -1.71 -19.58
C VAL A 81 -2.42 -1.36 -20.81
#